data_AF-A0A6A5MLH6-F1
#
_entry.id   AF-A0A6A5MLH6-F1
#
_cell.length_a   1.000
_cell.length_b   1.000
_cell.length_c   1.000
_cell.angle_alpha   90.00
_cell.angle_beta   90.00
_cell.angle_gamma   90.00
#
_symmetry.space_group_name_H-M   'P 1'
#
loop_
_entity.id
_entity.type
_entity.pdbx_description
1 polymer ?
#
loop_
_entity_poly.entity_id
_entity_poly.type
_entity_poly.pdbx_seq_one_letter_code
_entity_poly.pdbx_strand_id
1 'polypeptide(L)'
;MPESDDQTALAYLIAIEKDKWTNKIYLKDNYYFEGYWLDIEKTFNNISKSYNELEREVKGLRRRHAEKVSETYGTMREGYLNNIGQWRRPFITHFTGCQPCNGHHNPNYAAEDCWNGMERALNFADNQVLRKYGFVHNNLMDKAVSPIPYDYPNV
;
A
#
# COMPACT_ATOMS: atom_id res chain seq x y z
N MET A 1 -26.61 -19.67 -10.69
CA MET A 1 -26.78 -18.23 -10.98
C MET A 1 -25.65 -17.53 -10.25
N PRO A 2 -24.97 -16.52 -10.80
CA PRO A 2 -24.12 -15.69 -9.95
C PRO A 2 -25.01 -15.16 -8.83
N GLU A 3 -24.62 -15.43 -7.59
CA GLU A 3 -25.34 -14.88 -6.44
C GLU A 3 -25.15 -13.37 -6.42
N SER A 4 -26.13 -12.66 -5.85
CA SER A 4 -26.02 -11.21 -5.67
C SER A 4 -24.89 -10.91 -4.69
N ASP A 5 -23.96 -10.03 -5.08
CA ASP A 5 -22.95 -9.44 -4.20
C ASP A 5 -23.26 -7.96 -3.93
N ASP A 6 -22.73 -7.43 -2.85
CA ASP A 6 -22.95 -6.06 -2.38
C ASP A 6 -22.30 -5.00 -3.29
N GLN A 7 -21.13 -5.31 -3.87
CA GLN A 7 -20.43 -4.40 -4.79
C GLN A 7 -21.25 -4.16 -6.07
N THR A 8 -21.76 -5.23 -6.69
CA THR A 8 -22.63 -5.15 -7.87
C THR A 8 -24.00 -4.56 -7.52
N ALA A 9 -24.58 -4.92 -6.37
CA ALA A 9 -25.85 -4.34 -5.92
C ALA A 9 -25.75 -2.82 -5.71
N LEU A 10 -24.66 -2.33 -5.13
CA LEU A 10 -24.40 -0.90 -4.98
C LEU A 10 -24.22 -0.21 -6.33
N ALA A 11 -23.44 -0.80 -7.24
CA ALA A 11 -23.27 -0.27 -8.59
C ALA A 11 -24.61 -0.18 -9.34
N TYR A 12 -25.45 -1.20 -9.21
CA TYR A 12 -26.79 -1.22 -9.78
C TYR A 12 -27.70 -0.13 -9.17
N LEU A 13 -27.69 0.01 -7.84
CA LEU A 13 -28.47 1.04 -7.15
C LEU A 13 -28.08 2.45 -7.61
N ILE A 14 -26.78 2.73 -7.74
CA ILE A 14 -26.27 4.02 -8.23
C ILE A 14 -26.70 4.25 -9.69
N ALA A 15 -26.67 3.21 -10.52
CA ALA A 15 -27.04 3.31 -11.93
C ALA A 15 -28.55 3.57 -12.14
N ILE A 16 -29.42 2.91 -11.37
CA ILE A 16 -30.88 3.01 -11.51
C ILE A 16 -31.46 4.22 -10.79
N GLU A 17 -30.96 4.57 -9.61
CA GLU A 17 -31.45 5.70 -8.79
C GLU A 17 -30.47 6.89 -8.81
N LYS A 18 -29.86 7.17 -9.97
CA LYS A 18 -28.79 8.17 -10.16
C LYS A 18 -29.12 9.54 -9.54
N ASP A 19 -30.30 10.09 -9.83
CA ASP A 19 -30.72 11.43 -9.39
C ASP A 19 -30.86 11.55 -7.86
N LYS A 20 -31.04 10.43 -7.17
CA LYS A 20 -31.23 10.37 -5.71
C LYS A 20 -29.92 10.21 -4.94
N TRP A 21 -28.94 9.51 -5.52
CA TRP A 21 -27.74 9.09 -4.80
C TRP A 21 -26.44 9.71 -5.30
N THR A 22 -26.29 10.01 -6.60
CA THR A 22 -24.98 10.40 -7.15
C THR A 22 -24.41 11.67 -6.51
N ASN A 23 -25.25 12.65 -6.17
CA ASN A 23 -24.80 13.89 -5.52
C ASN A 23 -24.34 13.71 -4.05
N LYS A 24 -24.57 12.53 -3.46
CA LYS A 24 -24.12 12.17 -2.11
C LYS A 24 -22.92 11.23 -2.11
N ILE A 25 -22.51 10.76 -3.29
CA ILE A 25 -21.43 9.78 -3.45
C ILE A 25 -20.22 10.48 -4.07
N TYR A 26 -19.11 10.44 -3.35
CA TYR A 26 -17.82 10.87 -3.89
C TYR A 26 -17.02 9.65 -4.32
N LEU A 27 -16.85 9.47 -5.64
CA LEU A 27 -15.99 8.43 -6.20
C LEU A 27 -14.54 8.89 -6.10
N LYS A 28 -13.77 8.21 -5.23
CA LYS A 28 -12.37 8.55 -4.95
C LYS A 28 -11.44 7.88 -5.96
N ASP A 29 -10.68 8.66 -6.71
CA ASP A 29 -9.75 8.17 -7.74
C ASP A 29 -8.32 8.73 -7.62
N ASN A 30 -8.11 9.74 -6.78
CA ASN A 30 -6.82 10.44 -6.68
C ASN A 30 -5.73 9.70 -5.87
N TYR A 31 -6.07 8.59 -5.22
CA TYR A 31 -5.13 7.63 -4.64
C TYR A 31 -5.81 6.25 -4.54
N TYR A 32 -5.00 5.20 -4.34
CA TYR A 32 -5.49 3.82 -4.15
C TYR A 32 -6.18 3.64 -2.79
N PHE A 33 -7.40 4.15 -2.66
CA PHE A 33 -8.27 3.84 -1.52
C PHE A 33 -8.69 2.37 -1.54
N GLU A 34 -8.90 1.80 -2.74
CA GLU A 34 -9.06 0.36 -2.96
C GLU A 34 -8.23 0.00 -4.19
N GLY A 35 -7.05 -0.58 -3.97
CA GLY A 35 -6.07 -0.85 -5.01
C GLY A 35 -6.00 -2.32 -5.40
N TYR A 36 -6.06 -2.61 -6.71
CA TYR A 36 -5.95 -3.98 -7.19
C TYR A 36 -4.54 -4.54 -7.00
N TRP A 37 -4.45 -5.64 -6.25
CA TRP A 37 -3.16 -6.15 -5.77
C TRP A 37 -2.19 -6.57 -6.88
N LEU A 38 -2.66 -7.18 -7.98
CA LEU A 38 -1.78 -7.65 -9.06
C LEU A 38 -1.01 -6.53 -9.76
N ASP A 39 -1.57 -5.32 -9.80
CA ASP A 39 -0.91 -4.16 -10.39
C ASP A 39 0.05 -3.54 -9.38
N ILE A 40 -0.37 -3.48 -8.12
CA ILE A 40 0.38 -2.82 -7.04
C ILE A 40 1.61 -3.62 -6.60
N GLU A 41 1.47 -4.93 -6.41
CA GLU A 41 2.50 -5.77 -5.77
C GLU A 41 3.82 -5.80 -6.56
N LYS A 42 3.73 -5.64 -7.87
CA LYS A 42 4.87 -5.52 -8.79
C LYS A 42 5.66 -4.23 -8.59
N THR A 43 5.05 -3.21 -7.98
CA THR A 43 5.64 -1.87 -7.81
C THR A 43 6.37 -1.68 -6.48
N PHE A 44 6.15 -2.53 -5.46
CA PHE A 44 6.65 -2.31 -4.09
C PHE A 44 8.17 -2.07 -3.99
N ASN A 45 8.96 -2.80 -4.78
CA ASN A 45 10.41 -2.62 -4.78
C ASN A 45 10.82 -1.25 -5.36
N ASN A 46 10.17 -0.82 -6.45
CA ASN A 46 10.42 0.47 -7.07
C ASN A 46 9.98 1.61 -6.15
N ILE A 47 8.83 1.48 -5.50
CA ILE A 47 8.37 2.45 -4.50
C ILE A 47 9.38 2.55 -3.36
N SER A 48 9.81 1.41 -2.79
CA SER A 48 10.81 1.40 -1.72
C SER A 48 12.11 2.10 -2.15
N LYS A 49 12.57 1.85 -3.37
CA LYS A 49 13.75 2.48 -3.95
C LYS A 49 13.59 4.00 -4.08
N SER A 50 12.49 4.48 -4.66
CA SER A 50 12.23 5.91 -4.86
C SER A 50 12.13 6.67 -3.52
N TYR A 51 11.52 6.07 -2.50
CA TYR A 51 11.49 6.67 -1.16
C TYR A 51 12.89 6.72 -0.53
N ASN A 52 13.71 5.66 -0.70
CA ASN A 52 15.08 5.66 -0.20
C ASN A 52 15.95 6.73 -0.91
N GLU A 53 15.79 6.91 -2.22
CA GLU A 53 16.48 7.94 -2.99
C GLU A 53 16.13 9.35 -2.48
N LEU A 54 14.83 9.63 -2.32
CA LEU A 54 14.36 10.90 -1.76
C LEU A 54 14.94 11.16 -0.36
N GLU A 55 14.98 10.14 0.49
CA GLU A 55 15.49 10.28 1.86
C GLU A 55 17.01 10.46 1.91
N ARG A 56 17.78 9.95 0.94
CA ARG A 56 19.22 10.27 0.81
C ARG A 56 19.44 11.75 0.52
N GLU A 57 18.60 12.35 -0.32
CA GLU A 57 18.69 13.78 -0.67
C GLU A 57 18.25 14.68 0.49
N VAL A 58 17.15 14.31 1.16
CA VAL A 58 16.53 15.15 2.19
C VAL A 58 16.86 14.62 3.59
N LYS A 59 17.94 15.16 4.17
CA LYS A 59 18.45 14.72 5.49
C LYS A 59 17.38 14.70 6.59
N GLY A 60 16.42 15.64 6.58
CA GLY A 60 15.33 15.72 7.55
C GLY A 60 14.39 14.50 7.52
N LEU A 61 14.27 13.82 6.38
CA LEU A 61 13.44 12.63 6.23
C LEU A 61 14.13 11.34 6.70
N ARG A 62 15.43 11.36 7.03
CA ARG A 62 16.13 10.17 7.55
C ARG A 62 15.90 9.95 9.04
N ARG A 63 15.46 10.98 9.75
CA ARG A 63 15.30 10.96 11.21
C ARG A 63 14.21 9.96 11.61
N ARG A 64 14.57 9.01 12.48
CA ARG A 64 13.59 8.21 13.23
C ARG A 64 12.78 9.11 14.16
N HIS A 65 11.48 8.91 14.20
CA HIS A 65 10.57 9.79 14.92
C HIS A 65 9.53 8.99 15.70
N ALA A 66 9.13 9.53 16.85
CA ALA A 66 8.07 8.94 17.66
C ALA A 66 6.72 9.08 16.94
N GLU A 67 5.76 8.24 17.31
CA GLU A 67 4.40 8.27 16.74
C GLU A 67 3.73 9.64 16.93
N LYS A 68 3.93 10.28 18.10
CA LYS A 68 3.39 11.60 18.46
C LYS A 68 3.71 12.72 17.45
N VAL A 69 4.78 12.59 16.66
CA VAL A 69 5.19 13.60 15.66
C VAL A 69 4.96 13.13 14.22
N SER A 70 4.21 12.04 14.02
CA SER A 70 3.98 11.46 12.70
C SER A 70 3.24 12.40 11.76
N GLU A 71 2.29 13.19 12.25
CA GLU A 71 1.55 14.17 11.43
C GLU A 71 2.49 15.23 10.85
N THR A 72 3.28 15.89 11.70
CA THR A 72 4.22 16.93 11.28
C THR A 72 5.27 16.39 10.31
N TYR A 73 5.77 15.18 10.58
CA TYR A 73 6.72 14.52 9.69
C TYR A 73 6.06 14.08 8.37
N GLY A 74 4.80 13.65 8.40
CA GLY A 74 3.97 13.39 7.23
C GLY A 74 3.83 14.64 6.36
N THR A 75 3.46 15.78 6.94
CA THR A 75 3.37 17.07 6.23
C THR A 75 4.70 17.47 5.60
N MET A 76 5.82 17.30 6.32
CA MET A 76 7.16 17.55 5.76
C MET A 76 7.42 16.67 4.54
N ARG A 77 7.11 15.36 4.63
CA ARG A 77 7.30 14.41 3.54
C ARG A 77 6.41 14.73 2.33
N GLU A 78 5.14 15.07 2.56
CA GLU A 78 4.17 15.43 1.50
C GLU A 78 4.70 16.52 0.57
N GLY A 79 5.44 17.50 1.10
CA GLY A 79 6.09 18.55 0.31
C GLY A 79 7.05 18.03 -0.78
N TYR A 80 7.57 16.81 -0.62
CA TYR A 80 8.46 16.17 -1.58
C TYR A 80 7.79 15.08 -2.43
N LEU A 81 6.58 14.62 -2.06
CA LEU A 81 5.93 13.49 -2.75
C LEU A 81 5.47 13.84 -4.17
N ASN A 82 5.38 15.12 -4.52
CA ASN A 82 5.14 15.53 -5.91
C ASN A 82 6.28 15.10 -6.85
N ASN A 83 7.50 14.96 -6.33
CA ASN A 83 8.69 14.60 -7.13
C ASN A 83 8.78 13.10 -7.42
N ILE A 84 8.07 12.25 -6.67
CA ILE A 84 8.08 10.80 -6.88
C ILE A 84 6.91 10.30 -7.74
N GLY A 85 5.98 11.18 -8.13
CA GLY A 85 4.93 10.93 -9.12
C GLY A 85 4.15 9.63 -8.89
N GLN A 86 4.22 8.73 -9.87
CA GLN A 86 3.55 7.42 -9.87
C GLN A 86 4.02 6.45 -8.78
N TRP A 87 5.15 6.74 -8.12
CA TRP A 87 5.72 5.89 -7.08
C TRP A 87 5.20 6.22 -5.68
N ARG A 88 4.11 6.99 -5.55
CA ARG A 88 3.42 7.17 -4.28
C ARG A 88 2.98 5.80 -3.74
N ARG A 89 3.14 5.60 -2.42
CA ARG A 89 2.69 4.38 -1.76
C ARG A 89 1.17 4.21 -1.93
N PRO A 90 0.69 3.03 -2.34
CA PRO A 90 -0.73 2.73 -2.32
C PRO A 90 -1.23 2.78 -0.87
N PHE A 91 -2.42 3.32 -0.65
CA PHE A 91 -2.99 3.38 0.69
C PHE A 91 -3.52 2.00 1.11
N ILE A 92 -4.29 1.34 0.24
CA ILE A 92 -4.79 -0.03 0.43
C ILE A 92 -4.37 -0.90 -0.76
N THR A 93 -3.83 -2.09 -0.45
CA THR A 93 -3.61 -3.17 -1.41
C THR A 93 -4.64 -4.27 -1.13
N HIS A 94 -5.63 -4.40 -2.00
CA HIS A 94 -6.77 -5.30 -1.79
C HIS A 94 -6.62 -6.58 -2.61
N PHE A 95 -6.47 -7.70 -1.89
CA PHE A 95 -6.35 -9.05 -2.43
C PHE A 95 -7.70 -9.67 -2.81
N THR A 96 -8.46 -8.96 -3.65
CA THR A 96 -9.75 -9.44 -4.14
C THR A 96 -9.59 -10.76 -4.90
N GLY A 97 -10.46 -11.74 -4.59
CA GLY A 97 -10.44 -13.07 -5.18
C GLY A 97 -9.41 -14.05 -4.62
N CYS A 98 -8.55 -13.67 -3.65
CA CYS A 98 -7.58 -14.61 -3.08
C CYS A 98 -8.16 -15.58 -2.04
N GLN A 99 -9.19 -15.16 -1.30
CA GLN A 99 -9.99 -16.01 -0.39
C GLN A 99 -9.16 -17.00 0.49
N PRO A 100 -8.14 -16.53 1.23
CA PRO A 100 -7.19 -17.40 1.93
C PRO A 100 -7.83 -18.21 3.07
N CYS A 101 -8.96 -17.76 3.62
CA CYS A 101 -9.61 -18.40 4.77
C CYS A 101 -10.40 -19.66 4.40
N ASN A 102 -10.99 -19.72 3.20
CA ASN A 102 -11.80 -20.86 2.77
C ASN A 102 -11.12 -21.69 1.66
N GLY A 103 -10.00 -21.21 1.09
CA GLY A 103 -9.24 -21.88 0.04
C GLY A 103 -9.87 -21.83 -1.35
N HIS A 104 -11.08 -21.27 -1.49
CA HIS A 104 -11.81 -21.13 -2.75
C HIS A 104 -11.35 -19.88 -3.52
N HIS A 105 -10.05 -19.73 -3.71
CA HIS A 105 -9.50 -18.62 -4.49
C HIS A 105 -10.03 -18.63 -5.93
N ASN A 106 -10.09 -17.44 -6.54
CA ASN A 106 -10.46 -17.28 -7.93
C ASN A 106 -9.45 -18.05 -8.81
N PRO A 107 -9.91 -18.98 -9.68
CA PRO A 107 -9.03 -19.78 -10.54
C PRO A 107 -8.14 -18.97 -11.49
N ASN A 108 -8.47 -17.69 -11.70
CA ASN A 108 -7.65 -16.78 -12.51
C ASN A 108 -6.31 -16.41 -11.83
N TYR A 109 -6.16 -16.70 -10.53
CA TYR A 109 -4.93 -16.46 -9.78
C TYR A 109 -4.39 -17.79 -9.27
N ALA A 110 -3.08 -17.99 -9.30
CA ALA A 110 -2.50 -19.12 -8.58
C ALA A 110 -2.61 -18.84 -7.07
N ALA A 111 -2.98 -19.85 -6.27
CA ALA A 111 -3.01 -19.73 -4.82
C ALA A 111 -1.68 -19.21 -4.25
N GLU A 112 -0.55 -19.64 -4.84
CA GLU A 112 0.78 -19.21 -4.44
C GLU A 112 1.03 -17.71 -4.71
N ASP A 113 0.54 -17.16 -5.83
CA ASP A 113 0.66 -15.73 -6.13
C ASP A 113 -0.09 -14.89 -5.10
N CYS A 114 -1.27 -15.36 -4.66
CA CYS A 114 -2.03 -14.71 -3.60
C CYS A 114 -1.26 -14.67 -2.28
N TRP A 115 -0.71 -15.80 -1.84
CA TRP A 115 0.05 -15.87 -0.59
C TRP A 115 1.34 -15.04 -0.64
N ASN A 116 2.12 -15.19 -1.72
CA ASN A 116 3.36 -14.45 -1.92
C ASN A 116 3.08 -12.94 -2.01
N GLY A 117 2.03 -12.55 -2.73
CA GLY A 117 1.61 -11.15 -2.82
C GLY A 117 1.23 -10.58 -1.45
N MET A 118 0.46 -11.32 -0.65
CA MET A 118 0.09 -10.90 0.72
C MET A 118 1.30 -10.74 1.62
N GLU A 119 2.24 -11.69 1.59
CA GLU A 119 3.48 -11.61 2.37
C GLU A 119 4.32 -10.39 1.96
N ARG A 120 4.44 -10.13 0.66
CA ARG A 120 5.15 -8.96 0.14
C ARG A 120 4.48 -7.65 0.55
N ALA A 121 3.16 -7.57 0.49
CA ALA A 121 2.40 -6.40 0.90
C ALA A 121 2.54 -6.14 2.40
N LEU A 122 2.48 -7.19 3.21
CA LEU A 122 2.67 -7.10 4.66
C LEU A 122 4.07 -6.58 4.99
N ASN A 123 5.12 -7.21 4.45
CA ASN A 123 6.50 -6.81 4.72
C ASN A 123 6.83 -5.41 4.16
N PHE A 124 6.20 -5.01 3.04
CA PHE A 124 6.30 -3.65 2.50
C PHE A 124 5.69 -2.60 3.45
N ALA A 125 4.54 -2.90 4.05
CA ALA A 125 3.92 -2.05 5.05
C ALA A 125 4.71 -2.07 6.37
N ASP A 126 5.15 -3.24 6.82
CA ASP A 126 5.83 -3.42 8.10
C ASP A 126 7.20 -2.73 8.12
N ASN A 127 7.91 -2.70 6.99
CA ASN A 127 9.12 -1.89 6.84
C ASN A 127 8.93 -0.40 7.17
N GLN A 128 7.72 0.15 7.03
CA GLN A 128 7.42 1.54 7.40
C GLN A 128 7.35 1.72 8.92
N VAL A 129 6.97 0.67 9.65
CA VAL A 129 6.90 0.61 11.12
C VAL A 129 8.28 0.25 11.68
N LEU A 130 8.86 -0.87 11.25
CA LEU A 130 10.16 -1.39 11.71
C LEU A 130 11.28 -0.38 11.57
N ARG A 131 11.27 0.44 10.50
CA ARG A 131 12.28 1.47 10.29
C ARG A 131 12.36 2.47 11.43
N LYS A 132 11.24 2.78 12.10
CA LYS A 132 11.23 3.67 13.28
C LYS A 132 11.99 3.07 14.47
N TYR A 133 12.05 1.73 14.54
CA TYR A 133 12.76 0.97 15.57
C TYR A 133 14.17 0.54 15.14
N GLY A 134 14.54 0.78 13.89
CA GLY A 134 15.88 0.48 13.37
C GLY A 134 16.05 -0.89 12.77
N PHE A 135 14.98 -1.44 12.21
CA PHE A 135 15.00 -2.70 11.49
C PHE A 135 14.35 -2.56 10.12
N VAL A 136 14.66 -3.49 9.23
CA VAL A 136 14.03 -3.65 7.92
C VAL A 136 14.09 -5.12 7.52
N HIS A 137 13.10 -5.61 6.79
CA HIS A 137 13.19 -6.90 6.08
C HIS A 137 14.28 -6.83 5.00
N ASN A 138 15.06 -7.90 4.84
CA ASN A 138 16.11 -7.97 3.81
C ASN A 138 15.53 -7.90 2.39
N ASN A 139 14.38 -8.55 2.19
CA ASN A 139 13.57 -8.50 0.99
C ASN A 139 12.10 -8.77 1.38
N LEU A 140 11.16 -8.52 0.47
CA LEU A 140 9.73 -8.59 0.78
C LEU A 140 9.18 -10.01 1.00
N MET A 141 9.95 -11.06 0.73
CA MET A 141 9.59 -12.46 1.04
C MET A 141 10.29 -12.99 2.30
N ASP A 142 11.19 -12.21 2.90
CA ASP A 142 11.95 -12.64 4.07
C ASP A 142 11.22 -12.24 5.37
N LYS A 143 11.01 -13.21 6.25
CA LYS A 143 10.41 -13.00 7.57
C LYS A 143 11.41 -12.44 8.58
N ALA A 144 12.71 -12.61 8.32
CA ALA A 144 13.75 -12.07 9.17
C ALA A 144 13.95 -10.57 8.91
N VAL A 145 14.37 -9.86 9.96
CA VAL A 145 14.69 -8.44 9.91
C VAL A 145 16.15 -8.22 10.26
N SER A 146 16.76 -7.24 9.60
CA SER A 146 18.14 -6.82 9.85
C SER A 146 18.17 -5.43 10.46
N PRO A 147 19.12 -5.15 11.37
CA PRO A 147 19.30 -3.82 11.91
C PRO A 147 19.79 -2.85 10.82
N ILE A 148 19.33 -1.60 10.89
CA ILE A 148 19.78 -0.51 10.02
C ILE A 148 20.47 0.61 10.81
N PRO A 149 21.41 1.36 10.20
CA PRO A 149 22.02 2.53 10.81
C PRO A 149 21.00 3.57 11.28
N TYR A 150 21.40 4.43 12.22
CA TYR A 150 20.53 5.48 12.76
C TYR A 150 20.05 6.46 11.67
N ASP A 151 20.90 6.73 10.68
CA ASP A 151 20.69 7.67 9.58
C ASP A 151 20.35 7.01 8.24
N TYR A 152 19.89 5.75 8.26
CA TYR A 152 19.44 5.04 7.06
C TYR A 152 18.35 5.81 6.28
N PRO A 153 18.39 5.82 4.94
CA PRO A 153 19.37 5.16 4.07
C PRO A 153 20.72 5.89 4.04
N ASN A 154 21.81 5.12 4.09
CA ASN A 154 23.17 5.67 3.94
C ASN A 154 23.30 6.35 2.57
N VAL A 155 23.99 7.49 2.56
CA VAL A 155 24.38 8.23 1.34
C VAL A 155 25.49 7.47 0.62
#